data_AF-A0A352DYP6-F1
#
_entry.id   AF-A0A352DYP6-F1
#
_cell.length_a   1.000
_cell.length_b   1.000
_cell.length_c   1.000
_cell.angle_alpha   90.00
_cell.angle_beta   90.00
_cell.angle_gamma   90.00
#
_symmetry.space_group_name_H-M   'P 1'
#
loop_
_entity.id
_entity.type
_entity.pdbx_description
1 polymer ?
#
loop_
_entity_poly.entity_id
_entity_poly.type
_entity_poly.pdbx_seq_one_letter_code
_entity_poly.pdbx_strand_id
1 'polypeptide(L)'
;AATRPLTPRQVATSLLIATRVPEMDVSTAGSSDGAWGRRRLDLEGQAGGWVREFELPVEGFQVAVDEALFMSNNDRVQNDLLRDAGDALVGRLKSAAADDVLVRELWRRVLTRDPSADEAAAATEWLARHTDDRLGSIRSLAWALLAGPEARFAR
;
A
#
# COMPACT_ATOMS: atom_id res chain seq x y z
N ALA A 1 -18.40 10.11 9.56
CA ALA A 1 -17.45 11.01 8.88
C ALA A 1 -17.68 10.87 7.38
N ALA A 2 -17.58 11.95 6.61
CA ALA A 2 -17.75 11.90 5.16
C ALA A 2 -16.44 11.40 4.52
N THR A 3 -16.52 10.38 3.66
CA THR A 3 -15.38 9.83 2.93
C THR A 3 -14.78 10.91 2.04
N ARG A 4 -13.54 11.31 2.32
CA ARG A 4 -12.86 12.37 1.56
C ARG A 4 -11.82 11.77 0.62
N PRO A 5 -11.91 11.99 -0.70
CA PRO A 5 -10.87 11.54 -1.62
C PRO A 5 -9.56 12.28 -1.33
N LEU A 6 -8.47 11.54 -1.34
CA LEU A 6 -7.12 12.09 -1.21
C LEU A 6 -6.72 12.87 -2.49
N THR A 7 -5.88 13.90 -2.33
CA THR A 7 -5.29 14.57 -3.50
C THR A 7 -4.27 13.65 -4.20
N PRO A 8 -3.93 13.87 -5.47
CA PRO A 8 -2.94 13.07 -6.19
C PRO A 8 -1.61 12.90 -5.44
N ARG A 9 -1.13 13.98 -4.81
CA ARG A 9 0.07 13.94 -3.99
C ARG A 9 -0.11 13.08 -2.73
N GLN A 10 -1.27 13.17 -2.06
CA GLN A 10 -1.55 12.36 -0.88
C GLN A 10 -1.64 10.87 -1.22
N VAL A 11 -2.29 10.51 -2.32
CA VAL A 11 -2.35 9.11 -2.79
C VAL A 11 -0.95 8.60 -3.12
N ALA A 12 -0.21 9.32 -3.96
CA ALA A 12 1.14 8.95 -4.36
C ALA A 12 2.08 8.76 -3.16
N THR A 13 2.09 9.70 -2.22
CA THR A 13 2.91 9.59 -1.01
C THR A 13 2.46 8.43 -0.12
N SER A 14 1.16 8.22 0.05
CA SER A 14 0.62 7.10 0.84
C SER A 14 1.03 5.75 0.26
N LEU A 15 0.92 5.57 -1.07
CA LEU A 15 1.36 4.35 -1.75
C LEU A 15 2.85 4.07 -1.52
N LEU A 16 3.71 5.09 -1.66
CA LEU A 16 5.14 4.93 -1.44
C LEU A 16 5.48 4.65 0.04
N ILE A 17 4.79 5.27 0.99
CA ILE A 17 5.00 4.97 2.41
C ILE A 17 4.54 3.55 2.77
N ALA A 18 3.39 3.11 2.25
CA ALA A 18 2.84 1.79 2.55
C ALA A 18 3.70 0.66 1.96
N THR A 19 4.27 0.88 0.77
CA THR A 19 5.01 -0.14 0.01
C THR A 19 6.50 -0.19 0.32
N ARG A 20 7.05 0.86 0.92
CA ARG A 20 8.45 0.89 1.36
C ARG A 20 8.50 0.57 2.85
N VAL A 21 9.18 -0.52 3.20
CA VAL A 21 9.39 -0.89 4.60
C VAL A 21 10.75 -0.36 5.00
N PRO A 22 10.82 0.66 5.87
CA PRO A 22 12.09 1.00 6.47
C PRO A 22 12.30 0.10 7.70
N GLU A 23 13.55 -0.28 7.95
CA GLU A 23 13.97 -0.67 9.30
C GLU A 23 13.97 0.61 10.16
N MET A 24 12.79 0.98 10.65
CA MET A 24 12.63 2.14 11.52
C MET A 24 12.89 1.72 12.95
N ASP A 25 13.88 2.37 13.58
CA ASP A 25 13.91 2.43 15.03
C ASP A 25 12.80 3.40 15.49
N VAL A 26 11.71 2.83 16.01
CA VAL A 26 10.50 3.53 16.48
C VAL A 26 10.86 4.59 17.54
N SER A 27 12.00 4.45 18.22
CA SER A 27 12.48 5.43 19.20
C SER A 27 12.80 6.81 18.60
N THR A 28 13.03 6.90 17.28
CA THR A 28 13.38 8.16 16.59
C THR A 28 12.24 8.79 15.79
N ALA A 29 11.05 8.17 15.79
CA ALA A 29 9.92 8.57 14.94
C ALA A 29 9.31 9.94 15.32
N GLY A 30 9.57 10.44 16.52
CA GLY A 30 9.00 11.70 17.05
C GLY A 30 9.73 12.99 16.65
N SER A 31 10.95 12.92 16.09
CA SER A 31 11.70 14.13 15.71
C SER A 31 11.62 14.39 14.21
N SER A 32 11.22 15.61 13.84
CA SER A 32 11.17 16.07 12.43
C SER A 32 12.55 16.08 11.75
N ASP A 33 13.63 16.17 12.53
CA ASP A 33 15.03 16.10 12.06
C ASP A 33 15.65 14.70 12.15
N GLY A 34 14.89 13.74 12.69
CA GLY A 34 15.26 12.34 12.79
C GLY A 34 15.36 11.67 11.42
N ALA A 35 15.89 10.44 11.40
CA ALA A 35 16.01 9.64 10.17
C ALA A 35 14.65 9.50 9.43
N TRP A 36 13.55 9.48 10.17
CA TRP A 36 12.19 9.48 9.62
C TRP A 36 11.86 10.72 8.80
N GLY A 37 12.12 11.92 9.34
CA GLY A 37 11.75 13.17 8.68
C GLY A 37 12.42 13.32 7.32
N ARG A 38 13.74 13.03 7.26
CA ARG A 38 14.51 12.98 6.02
C ARG A 38 13.95 11.96 5.02
N ARG A 39 13.60 10.77 5.49
CA ARG A 39 13.05 9.73 4.61
C ARG A 39 11.65 10.06 4.10
N ARG A 40 10.78 10.61 4.95
CA ARG A 40 9.46 11.09 4.54
C ARG A 40 9.58 12.14 3.45
N LEU A 41 10.49 13.11 3.61
CA LEU A 41 10.75 14.13 2.59
C LEU A 41 11.22 13.52 1.26
N ASP A 42 12.11 12.51 1.31
CA ASP A 42 12.54 11.79 0.11
C ASP A 42 11.38 11.03 -0.56
N LEU A 43 10.53 10.35 0.21
CA LEU A 43 9.32 9.69 -0.32
C LEU A 43 8.32 10.70 -0.92
N GLU A 44 8.16 11.87 -0.32
CA GLU A 44 7.35 12.97 -0.86
C GLU A 44 7.95 13.53 -2.17
N GLY A 45 9.27 13.62 -2.26
CA GLY A 45 9.97 13.97 -3.50
C GLY A 45 9.72 12.93 -4.61
N GLN A 46 9.85 11.65 -4.29
CA GLN A 46 9.60 10.54 -5.22
C GLN A 46 8.13 10.46 -5.65
N ALA A 47 7.19 10.83 -4.76
CA ALA A 47 5.77 10.90 -5.07
C ALA A 47 5.48 11.85 -6.25
N GLY A 48 6.33 12.86 -6.49
CA GLY A 48 6.26 13.76 -7.64
C GLY A 48 6.13 13.02 -8.98
N GLY A 49 6.84 11.91 -9.16
CA GLY A 49 6.76 11.10 -10.38
C GLY A 49 5.45 10.32 -10.55
N TRP A 50 4.62 10.25 -9.52
CA TRP A 50 3.34 9.53 -9.48
C TRP A 50 2.14 10.45 -9.50
N VAL A 51 2.29 11.72 -9.09
CA VAL A 51 1.19 12.71 -9.02
C VAL A 51 0.41 12.80 -10.32
N ARG A 52 1.09 12.68 -11.48
CA ARG A 52 0.45 12.79 -12.80
C ARG A 52 -0.43 11.59 -13.18
N GLU A 53 -0.29 10.47 -12.47
CA GLU A 53 -1.04 9.24 -12.73
C GLU A 53 -2.37 9.20 -11.98
N PHE A 54 -2.65 10.21 -11.13
CA PHE A 54 -3.85 10.30 -10.31
C PHE A 54 -4.62 11.59 -10.59
N GLU A 55 -5.94 11.50 -10.62
CA GLU A 55 -6.81 12.64 -10.89
C GLU A 55 -7.02 13.53 -9.66
N LEU A 56 -7.12 14.84 -9.89
CA LEU A 56 -7.46 15.80 -8.85
C LEU A 56 -8.94 15.63 -8.47
N PRO A 57 -9.26 15.30 -7.21
CA PRO A 57 -10.65 15.10 -6.82
C PRO A 57 -11.43 16.42 -6.82
N VAL A 58 -12.59 16.39 -7.48
CA VAL A 58 -13.59 17.47 -7.49
C VAL A 58 -14.89 16.99 -6.82
N GLU A 59 -15.91 17.84 -6.76
CA GLU A 59 -17.23 17.45 -6.24
C GLU A 59 -17.80 16.26 -7.04
N GLY A 60 -18.25 15.22 -6.35
CA GLY A 60 -18.72 13.99 -6.99
C GLY A 60 -17.62 13.09 -7.56
N PHE A 61 -16.35 13.28 -7.16
CA PHE A 61 -15.22 12.51 -7.65
C PHE A 61 -15.48 10.99 -7.68
N GLN A 62 -15.17 10.38 -8.81
CA GLN A 62 -15.09 8.95 -9.04
C GLN A 62 -13.71 8.65 -9.62
N VAL A 63 -13.13 7.49 -9.29
CA VAL A 63 -11.86 7.09 -9.89
C VAL A 63 -12.08 6.82 -11.37
N ALA A 64 -11.36 7.53 -12.24
CA ALA A 64 -11.46 7.35 -13.67
C ALA A 64 -10.97 5.97 -14.12
N VAL A 65 -11.48 5.53 -15.27
CA VAL A 65 -11.08 4.26 -15.89
C VAL A 65 -9.59 4.21 -16.15
N ASP A 66 -8.97 5.31 -16.57
CA ASP A 66 -7.54 5.37 -16.86
C ASP A 66 -6.68 5.18 -15.59
N GLU A 67 -7.08 5.78 -14.45
CA GLU A 67 -6.42 5.59 -13.15
C GLU A 67 -6.54 4.12 -12.69
N ALA A 68 -7.72 3.52 -12.86
CA ALA A 68 -7.94 2.11 -12.53
C ALA A 68 -7.14 1.16 -13.43
N LEU A 69 -7.05 1.45 -14.74
CA LEU A 69 -6.25 0.68 -15.69
C LEU A 69 -4.76 0.83 -15.41
N PHE A 70 -4.29 2.03 -15.05
CA PHE A 70 -2.92 2.27 -14.62
C PHE A 70 -2.58 1.40 -13.41
N MET A 71 -3.44 1.40 -12.39
CA MET A 71 -3.23 0.58 -11.19
C MET A 71 -3.23 -0.92 -11.49
N SER A 72 -3.99 -1.38 -12.50
CA SER A 72 -4.15 -2.81 -12.80
C SER A 72 -3.10 -3.37 -13.76
N ASN A 73 -2.69 -2.58 -14.76
CA ASN A 73 -1.98 -3.09 -15.95
C ASN A 73 -0.62 -2.43 -16.20
N ASN A 74 -0.19 -1.48 -15.36
CA ASN A 74 1.09 -0.80 -15.59
C ASN A 74 2.25 -1.54 -14.89
N ASP A 75 3.31 -1.85 -15.65
CA ASP A 75 4.52 -2.48 -15.13
C ASP A 75 5.16 -1.69 -13.98
N ARG A 76 4.99 -0.38 -13.96
CA ARG A 76 5.49 0.48 -12.88
C ARG A 76 4.87 0.11 -11.53
N VAL A 77 3.59 -0.25 -11.49
CA VAL A 77 2.95 -0.70 -10.24
C VAL A 77 3.61 -1.99 -9.75
N GLN A 78 3.84 -2.94 -10.65
CA GLN A 78 4.49 -4.20 -10.31
C GLN A 78 5.93 -3.98 -9.84
N ASN A 79 6.70 -3.17 -10.57
CA ASN A 79 8.13 -2.96 -10.33
C ASN A 79 8.42 -2.05 -9.13
N ASP A 80 7.59 -1.04 -8.88
CA ASP A 80 7.87 -0.04 -7.84
C ASP A 80 7.14 -0.35 -6.52
N LEU A 81 5.88 -0.83 -6.60
CA LEU A 81 5.01 -1.03 -5.44
C LEU A 81 4.96 -2.48 -4.96
N LEU A 82 5.08 -3.45 -5.88
CA LEU A 82 4.89 -4.89 -5.60
C LEU A 82 6.16 -5.75 -5.75
N ARG A 83 7.33 -5.10 -5.82
CA ARG A 83 8.64 -5.78 -5.82
C ARG A 83 8.87 -6.58 -4.54
N ASP A 84 9.54 -7.72 -4.65
CA ASP A 84 9.81 -8.64 -3.54
C ASP A 84 11.17 -8.41 -2.87
N ALA A 85 11.68 -7.18 -2.91
CA ALA A 85 12.91 -6.78 -2.24
C ALA A 85 12.70 -6.62 -0.72
N GLY A 86 13.76 -6.80 0.08
CA GLY A 86 13.69 -6.74 1.55
C GLY A 86 13.25 -5.38 2.12
N ASP A 87 13.45 -4.29 1.38
CA ASP A 87 13.00 -2.94 1.71
C ASP A 87 11.60 -2.61 1.14
N ALA A 88 10.90 -3.61 0.60
CA ALA A 88 9.56 -3.51 0.04
C ALA A 88 8.54 -4.34 0.85
N LEU A 89 7.28 -3.92 0.77
CA LEU A 89 6.17 -4.56 1.48
C LEU A 89 6.06 -6.05 1.12
N VAL A 90 6.04 -6.39 -0.17
CA VAL A 90 5.89 -7.78 -0.61
C VAL A 90 7.07 -8.64 -0.15
N GLY A 91 8.30 -8.13 -0.19
CA GLY A 91 9.47 -8.86 0.30
C GLY A 91 9.40 -9.15 1.81
N ARG A 92 8.88 -8.19 2.59
CA ARG A 92 8.65 -8.40 4.03
C ARG A 92 7.51 -9.39 4.32
N LEU A 93 6.39 -9.28 3.60
CA LEU A 93 5.26 -10.20 3.74
C LEU A 93 5.64 -11.64 3.37
N LYS A 94 6.52 -11.82 2.36
CA LYS A 94 7.08 -13.12 1.98
C LYS A 94 7.85 -13.80 3.13
N SER A 95 8.47 -13.01 4.01
CA SER A 95 9.22 -13.50 5.17
C SER A 95 8.37 -13.73 6.42
N ALA A 96 7.05 -13.49 6.36
CA ALA A 96 6.17 -13.72 7.50
C ALA A 96 6.06 -15.22 7.83
N ALA A 97 6.13 -15.55 9.13
CA ALA A 97 6.13 -16.94 9.61
C ALA A 97 4.77 -17.65 9.46
N ALA A 98 3.67 -16.90 9.40
CA ALA A 98 2.31 -17.43 9.29
C ALA A 98 1.39 -16.46 8.54
N ASP A 99 0.33 -17.00 7.92
CA ASP A 99 -0.59 -16.23 7.07
C ASP A 99 -1.37 -15.17 7.84
N ASP A 100 -1.71 -15.44 9.10
CA ASP A 100 -2.40 -14.50 9.98
C ASP A 100 -1.51 -13.30 10.38
N VAL A 101 -0.20 -13.52 10.50
CA VAL A 101 0.78 -12.44 10.74
C VAL A 101 0.93 -11.59 9.49
N LEU A 102 1.04 -12.25 8.33
CA LEU A 102 1.12 -11.58 7.02
C LEU A 102 -0.08 -10.67 6.78
N VAL A 103 -1.29 -11.21 6.95
CA VAL A 103 -2.55 -10.48 6.74
C VAL A 103 -2.66 -9.30 7.69
N ARG A 104 -2.39 -9.48 8.98
CA ARG A 104 -2.41 -8.36 9.94
C ARG A 104 -1.39 -7.28 9.61
N GLU A 105 -0.18 -7.67 9.23
CA GLU A 105 0.86 -6.71 8.84
C GLU A 105 0.45 -5.91 7.61
N LEU A 106 -0.08 -6.57 6.58
CA LEU A 106 -0.53 -5.95 5.34
C LEU A 106 -1.64 -4.91 5.60
N TRP A 107 -2.65 -5.25 6.41
CA TRP A 107 -3.73 -4.31 6.77
C TRP A 107 -3.22 -3.11 7.56
N ARG A 108 -2.34 -3.32 8.54
CA ARG A 108 -1.77 -2.22 9.33
C ARG A 108 -0.91 -1.29 8.47
N ARG A 109 -0.20 -1.83 7.49
CA ARG A 109 0.67 -1.04 6.60
C ARG A 109 -0.11 -0.21 5.59
N VAL A 110 -1.13 -0.80 4.97
CA VAL A 110 -1.88 -0.15 3.88
C VAL A 110 -3.07 0.65 4.43
N LEU A 111 -3.82 0.08 5.37
CA LEU A 111 -5.09 0.63 5.86
C LEU A 111 -5.00 1.19 7.28
N THR A 112 -3.84 1.11 7.95
CA THR A 112 -3.61 1.66 9.30
C THR A 112 -4.57 1.12 10.39
N ARG A 113 -5.17 -0.05 10.17
CA ARG A 113 -6.07 -0.74 11.09
C ARG A 113 -5.82 -2.24 11.07
N ASP A 114 -6.36 -2.96 12.04
CA ASP A 114 -6.44 -4.42 11.98
C ASP A 114 -7.54 -4.89 11.02
N PRO A 115 -7.38 -6.06 10.38
CA PRO A 115 -8.43 -6.69 9.60
C PRO A 115 -9.59 -7.11 10.52
N SER A 116 -10.81 -7.02 10.03
CA SER A 116 -11.96 -7.67 10.66
C SER A 116 -11.86 -9.19 10.51
N ALA A 117 -12.69 -9.94 11.26
CA ALA A 117 -12.69 -11.40 11.21
C ALA A 117 -12.98 -11.93 9.80
N ASP A 118 -13.95 -11.33 9.10
CA ASP A 118 -14.34 -11.75 7.75
C ASP A 118 -13.24 -11.44 6.73
N GLU A 119 -12.61 -10.27 6.82
CA GLU A 119 -11.48 -9.89 5.96
C GLU A 119 -10.27 -10.81 6.17
N ALA A 120 -9.95 -11.13 7.42
CA ALA A 120 -8.86 -12.03 7.76
C ALA A 120 -9.12 -13.44 7.20
N ALA A 121 -10.34 -13.95 7.39
CA ALA A 121 -10.74 -15.25 6.86
C ALA A 121 -10.62 -15.31 5.33
N ALA A 122 -11.17 -14.31 4.62
CA ALA A 122 -11.11 -14.24 3.17
C ALA A 122 -9.67 -14.15 2.63
N ALA A 123 -8.80 -13.38 3.29
CA ALA A 123 -7.42 -13.22 2.90
C ALA A 123 -6.60 -14.50 3.13
N THR A 124 -6.79 -15.17 4.27
CA THR A 124 -6.14 -16.46 4.55
C THR A 124 -6.64 -17.55 3.59
N GLU A 125 -7.94 -17.58 3.27
CA GLU A 125 -8.49 -18.51 2.27
C GLU A 125 -7.89 -18.26 0.88
N TRP A 126 -7.71 -16.99 0.49
CA TRP A 126 -7.04 -16.65 -0.77
C TRP A 126 -5.60 -17.20 -0.85
N LEU A 127 -4.83 -17.03 0.23
CA LEU A 127 -3.46 -17.56 0.34
C LEU A 127 -3.41 -19.09 0.29
N ALA A 128 -4.40 -19.76 0.90
CA ALA A 128 -4.48 -21.21 0.92
C ALA A 128 -4.84 -21.83 -0.45
N ARG A 129 -5.56 -21.10 -1.30
CA ARG A 129 -5.99 -21.60 -2.63
C ARG A 129 -4.88 -21.68 -3.68
N HIS A 130 -3.79 -20.93 -3.50
CA HIS A 130 -2.77 -20.72 -4.52
C HIS A 130 -1.37 -21.03 -3.97
N THR A 131 -1.19 -22.22 -3.41
CA THR A 131 0.09 -22.64 -2.80
C THR A 131 1.24 -22.69 -3.79
N ASP A 132 0.94 -22.96 -5.06
CA ASP A 132 1.95 -23.10 -6.13
C ASP A 132 2.60 -21.77 -6.52
N ASP A 133 1.89 -20.65 -6.31
CA ASP A 133 2.41 -19.29 -6.48
C ASP A 133 2.05 -18.41 -5.28
N ARG A 134 2.67 -18.74 -4.14
CA ARG A 134 2.51 -17.97 -2.91
C ARG A 134 2.94 -16.51 -3.09
N LEU A 135 3.99 -16.23 -3.85
CA LEU A 135 4.46 -14.87 -4.07
C LEU A 135 3.47 -14.04 -4.89
N GLY A 136 2.93 -14.61 -5.97
CA GLY A 136 1.86 -14.00 -6.75
C GLY A 136 0.63 -13.73 -5.89
N SER A 137 0.26 -14.67 -5.02
CA SER A 137 -0.87 -14.51 -4.10
C SER A 137 -0.70 -13.34 -3.13
N ILE A 138 0.52 -13.16 -2.60
CA ILE A 138 0.87 -12.02 -1.74
C ILE A 138 0.80 -10.71 -2.54
N ARG A 139 1.33 -10.69 -3.77
CA ARG A 139 1.25 -9.52 -4.65
C ARG A 139 -0.19 -9.16 -4.98
N SER A 140 -1.05 -10.14 -5.26
CA SER A 140 -2.48 -9.93 -5.52
C SER A 140 -3.21 -9.33 -4.32
N LEU A 141 -2.95 -9.81 -3.11
CA LEU A 141 -3.54 -9.24 -1.90
C LEU A 141 -3.05 -7.81 -1.64
N ALA A 142 -1.74 -7.58 -1.76
CA ALA A 142 -1.17 -6.24 -1.60
C ALA A 142 -1.76 -5.26 -2.63
N TRP A 143 -1.85 -5.68 -3.89
CA TRP A 143 -2.48 -4.90 -4.95
C TRP A 143 -3.96 -4.61 -4.66
N ALA A 144 -4.75 -5.60 -4.24
CA ALA A 144 -6.17 -5.43 -3.97
C ALA A 144 -6.46 -4.37 -2.90
N LEU A 145 -5.59 -4.26 -1.88
CA LEU A 145 -5.71 -3.23 -0.85
C LEU A 145 -5.23 -1.87 -1.33
N LEU A 146 -4.12 -1.80 -2.08
CA LEU A 146 -3.58 -0.55 -2.61
C LEU A 146 -4.47 0.09 -3.68
N ALA A 147 -5.11 -0.73 -4.52
CA ALA A 147 -6.07 -0.30 -5.53
C ALA A 147 -7.51 -0.17 -4.97
N GLY A 148 -7.72 -0.57 -3.72
CA GLY A 148 -9.02 -0.56 -3.07
C GLY A 148 -9.50 0.85 -2.70
N PRO A 149 -10.81 1.04 -2.51
CA PRO A 149 -11.38 2.34 -2.14
C PRO A 149 -10.85 2.86 -0.80
N GLU A 150 -10.60 2.01 0.19
CA GLU A 150 -10.08 2.46 1.50
C GLU A 150 -8.69 3.10 1.41
N ALA A 151 -7.86 2.72 0.41
CA ALA A 151 -6.58 3.38 0.16
C ALA A 151 -6.74 4.75 -0.53
N ARG A 152 -7.82 4.95 -1.30
CA ARG A 152 -8.08 6.17 -2.07
C ARG A 152 -8.87 7.23 -1.28
N PHE A 153 -9.72 6.79 -0.37
CA PHE A 153 -10.65 7.62 0.40
C PHE A 153 -10.31 7.57 1.89
N ALA A 154 -9.98 8.71 2.47
CA ALA A 154 -9.80 8.83 3.91
C ALA A 154 -11.16 8.71 4.62
N ARG A 155 -11.19 7.91 5.70
CA ARG A 155 -12.35 7.74 6.58
C ARG A 155 -12.40 8.80 7.68
#